data_AF-A0A6V7KXX5-F1
#
_entry.id   AF-A0A6V7KXX5-F1
#
_cell.length_a   1.000
_cell.length_b   1.000
_cell.length_c   1.000
_cell.angle_alpha   90.00
_cell.angle_beta   90.00
_cell.angle_gamma   90.00
#
_symmetry.space_group_name_H-M   'P 1'
#
loop_
_entity.id
_entity.type
_entity.pdbx_description
1 polymer ?
#
loop_
_entity_poly.entity_id
_entity_poly.type
_entity_poly.pdbx_seq_one_letter_code
_entity_poly.pdbx_strand_id
1 'polypeptide(L)'
;GELRFVVPPLSRPDIYCEGMPWLVEARDNRSLFVLTWGWFLPLEPTPTPVTSSSASPTSSSQHQQPQETASESTPKCPTANRILLYSGWPAKLLKVVCPAEPGAREYTVHVFSEEWLLTAGNSDERWLSPARPAALLIDFVAREPGQAAASWLEISKTRSALQKQHRLPGGISDNDTTGDCLHTCPDIGACIAASLWCDGRIHCPDGHDEANCGSGARLLGLLPPGMWLAVAAAAGIVTAFACLLTILVC
;
A
#
# COMPACT_ATOMS: atom_id res chain seq x y z
N GLY A 1 -7.37 -4.56 0.82
CA GLY A 1 -7.81 -5.49 -0.25
C GLY A 1 -6.71 -5.68 -1.27
N GLU A 2 -6.90 -6.61 -2.21
CA GLU A 2 -5.94 -6.89 -3.29
C GLU A 2 -6.68 -6.89 -4.63
N LEU A 3 -6.07 -6.31 -5.65
CA LEU A 3 -6.52 -6.29 -7.03
C LEU A 3 -5.48 -7.01 -7.86
N ARG A 4 -5.93 -7.95 -8.69
CA ARG A 4 -5.07 -8.67 -9.64
C ARG A 4 -5.63 -8.47 -11.04
N PHE A 5 -4.76 -8.05 -11.94
CA PHE A 5 -5.06 -7.85 -13.34
C PHE A 5 -4.26 -8.87 -14.13
N VAL A 6 -4.92 -9.65 -14.97
CA VAL A 6 -4.28 -10.67 -15.80
C VAL A 6 -4.87 -10.58 -17.20
N VAL A 7 -4.00 -10.47 -18.20
CA VAL A 7 -4.36 -10.46 -19.62
C VAL A 7 -3.54 -11.53 -20.34
N PRO A 8 -4.17 -12.48 -21.04
CA PRO A 8 -5.63 -12.67 -21.18
C PRO A 8 -6.32 -13.14 -19.88
N PRO A 9 -7.64 -12.90 -19.72
CA PRO A 9 -8.37 -13.27 -18.52
C PRO A 9 -8.37 -14.79 -18.27
N LEU A 10 -8.18 -15.20 -17.02
CA LEU A 10 -8.09 -16.61 -16.62
C LEU A 10 -9.46 -17.24 -16.36
N SER A 11 -10.44 -16.44 -15.94
CA SER A 11 -11.78 -16.92 -15.58
C SER A 11 -12.88 -16.14 -16.32
N ARG A 12 -14.07 -16.74 -16.46
CA ARG A 12 -15.23 -16.09 -17.09
C ARG A 12 -15.61 -14.75 -16.44
N PRO A 13 -15.63 -14.61 -15.09
CA PRO A 13 -15.87 -13.32 -14.44
C PRO A 13 -14.88 -12.25 -14.87
N ASP A 14 -13.60 -12.58 -15.02
CA ASP A 14 -12.55 -11.62 -15.36
C ASP A 14 -12.74 -11.00 -16.75
N ILE A 15 -13.36 -11.75 -17.68
CA ILE A 15 -13.68 -11.26 -19.03
C ILE A 15 -14.57 -10.01 -18.98
N TYR A 16 -15.51 -9.94 -18.03
CA TYR A 16 -16.41 -8.78 -17.92
C TYR A 16 -15.77 -7.56 -17.27
N CYS A 17 -14.66 -7.76 -16.55
CA CYS A 17 -13.92 -6.71 -15.87
C CYS A 17 -12.72 -6.22 -16.70
N GLU A 18 -12.43 -6.87 -17.84
CA GLU A 18 -11.31 -6.52 -18.71
C GLU A 18 -11.46 -5.08 -19.25
N GLY A 19 -10.41 -4.27 -19.06
CA GLY A 19 -10.38 -2.87 -19.48
C GLY A 19 -11.25 -1.90 -18.67
N MET A 20 -11.88 -2.37 -17.58
CA MET A 20 -12.67 -1.52 -16.69
C MET A 20 -11.81 -1.00 -15.53
N PRO A 21 -11.86 0.31 -15.22
CA PRO A 21 -11.16 0.85 -14.07
C PRO A 21 -11.84 0.44 -12.76
N TRP A 22 -11.04 0.28 -11.72
CA TRP A 22 -11.50 -0.04 -10.37
C TRP A 22 -11.55 1.22 -9.53
N LEU A 23 -12.73 1.55 -9.01
CA LEU A 23 -12.91 2.61 -8.02
C LEU A 23 -12.83 1.99 -6.62
N VAL A 24 -11.88 2.47 -5.82
CA VAL A 24 -11.75 2.12 -4.41
C VAL A 24 -12.20 3.33 -3.60
N GLU A 25 -13.20 3.13 -2.73
CA GLU A 25 -13.72 4.16 -1.83
C GLU A 25 -13.47 3.74 -0.38
N ALA A 26 -12.98 4.67 0.44
CA ALA A 26 -12.82 4.46 1.88
C ALA A 26 -14.14 4.66 2.61
N ARG A 27 -14.27 3.98 3.75
CA ARG A 27 -15.38 4.20 4.67
C ARG A 27 -15.18 5.44 5.54
N ASP A 28 -16.26 6.18 5.72
CA ASP A 28 -16.37 7.33 6.63
C ASP A 28 -15.29 8.40 6.35
N ASN A 29 -14.44 8.68 7.35
CA ASN A 29 -13.39 9.70 7.30
C ASN A 29 -11.98 9.08 7.25
N ARG A 30 -11.85 7.90 6.63
CA ARG A 30 -10.56 7.24 6.41
C ARG A 30 -9.96 7.69 5.08
N SER A 31 -8.64 7.61 5.00
CA SER A 31 -7.87 7.82 3.76
C SER A 31 -7.53 6.48 3.12
N LEU A 32 -7.09 6.51 1.87
CA LEU A 32 -6.64 5.33 1.13
C LEU A 32 -5.14 5.37 0.90
N PHE A 33 -4.54 4.20 1.04
CA PHE A 33 -3.20 3.90 0.58
C PHE A 33 -3.28 2.80 -0.46
N VAL A 34 -2.59 2.98 -1.59
CA VAL A 34 -2.45 1.98 -2.64
C VAL A 34 -0.97 1.70 -2.84
N LEU A 35 -0.62 0.42 -2.84
CA LEU A 35 0.68 -0.11 -3.14
C LEU A 35 0.59 -0.90 -4.44
N THR A 36 1.43 -0.57 -5.41
CA THR A 36 1.55 -1.31 -6.67
C THR A 36 3.01 -1.59 -6.98
N TRP A 37 3.27 -2.60 -7.81
CA TRP A 37 4.63 -3.03 -8.15
C TRP A 37 4.98 -2.62 -9.57
N GLY A 38 6.13 -1.97 -9.74
CA GLY A 38 6.59 -1.46 -11.01
C GLY A 38 7.48 -0.23 -10.96
N TRP A 39 7.92 0.20 -12.14
CA TRP A 39 8.69 1.44 -12.32
C TRP A 39 7.74 2.63 -12.44
N PHE A 40 7.96 3.65 -11.61
CA PHE A 40 7.25 4.91 -11.74
C PHE A 40 7.67 5.61 -13.04
N LEU A 41 6.67 6.04 -13.83
CA LEU A 41 6.85 6.82 -15.04
C LEU A 41 6.41 8.27 -14.76
N PRO A 42 7.35 9.23 -14.67
CA PRO A 42 7.02 10.63 -14.46
C PRO A 42 6.07 11.16 -15.55
N LEU A 43 5.07 11.95 -15.14
CA LEU A 43 4.10 12.58 -16.04
C LEU A 43 4.74 13.69 -16.88
N GLU A 44 5.77 14.34 -16.34
CA GLU A 44 6.54 15.37 -17.02
C GLU A 44 7.89 14.78 -17.45
N PRO A 45 8.32 14.94 -18.72
CA PRO A 45 9.66 14.57 -19.13
C PRO A 45 10.69 15.41 -18.37
N THR A 46 11.72 14.77 -17.82
CA THR A 46 12.86 15.48 -17.22
C THR A 46 13.43 16.45 -18.26
N PRO A 47 13.61 17.75 -17.94
CA PRO A 47 14.24 18.66 -18.88
C PRO A 47 15.62 18.12 -19.21
N THR A 48 15.83 17.76 -20.46
CA THR A 48 17.15 17.33 -20.95
C THR A 48 18.15 18.43 -20.64
N PRO A 49 19.28 18.14 -19.97
CA PRO A 49 20.36 19.11 -19.87
C PRO A 49 20.81 19.43 -21.29
N VAL A 50 20.48 20.64 -21.75
CA VAL A 50 20.97 21.19 -23.00
C VAL A 50 22.50 21.25 -22.90
N THR A 51 23.15 20.23 -23.45
CA THR A 51 24.60 20.25 -23.62
C THR A 51 24.85 21.18 -24.79
N SER A 52 25.02 22.48 -24.52
CA SER A 52 25.47 23.44 -25.52
C SER A 52 26.91 23.11 -25.89
N SER A 53 27.05 22.21 -26.85
CA SER A 53 28.31 21.91 -27.53
C SER A 53 28.69 23.09 -28.42
N SER A 54 29.49 24.00 -27.89
CA SER A 54 30.38 24.85 -28.68
C SER A 54 31.82 24.58 -28.27
N ALA A 55 32.48 23.74 -29.08
CA ALA A 55 33.93 23.58 -29.25
C ALA A 55 34.61 24.96 -29.38
N SER A 56 35.83 25.31 -28.92
CA SER A 56 37.03 24.69 -28.29
C SER A 56 37.93 25.87 -27.79
N PRO A 57 39.27 25.76 -27.63
CA PRO A 57 40.02 25.17 -26.52
C PRO A 57 41.05 26.16 -25.88
N THR A 58 41.36 26.07 -24.57
CA THR A 58 42.76 26.35 -24.11
C THR A 58 43.05 25.85 -22.68
N SER A 59 44.01 24.92 -22.61
CA SER A 59 45.06 24.72 -21.58
C SER A 59 44.77 24.99 -20.08
N SER A 60 44.83 23.94 -19.24
CA SER A 60 46.04 23.53 -18.48
C SER A 60 45.74 22.73 -17.19
N SER A 61 46.42 21.58 -17.08
CA SER A 61 47.04 20.99 -15.87
C SER A 61 46.22 20.39 -14.71
N GLN A 62 46.16 19.04 -14.72
CA GLN A 62 46.49 18.07 -13.65
C GLN A 62 45.82 18.15 -12.26
N HIS A 63 44.92 17.20 -11.95
CA HIS A 63 45.20 16.09 -11.00
C HIS A 63 44.11 14.99 -11.08
N GLN A 64 44.54 13.73 -11.11
CA GLN A 64 43.71 12.51 -11.23
C GLN A 64 43.38 11.92 -9.85
N GLN A 65 42.12 11.49 -9.65
CA GLN A 65 41.82 10.24 -8.95
C GLN A 65 40.46 9.66 -9.45
N PRO A 66 40.28 8.33 -9.51
CA PRO A 66 39.37 7.66 -10.46
C PRO A 66 38.05 7.12 -9.83
N GLN A 67 37.11 6.77 -10.73
CA GLN A 67 35.91 5.93 -10.54
C GLN A 67 34.76 6.57 -9.72
N GLU A 68 33.49 6.53 -10.12
CA GLU A 68 32.74 5.55 -10.93
C GLU A 68 31.78 6.28 -11.89
N THR A 69 31.86 5.98 -13.18
CA THR A 69 30.79 6.31 -14.12
C THR A 69 29.62 5.35 -13.89
N ALA A 70 28.75 5.67 -12.93
CA ALA A 70 27.40 5.12 -12.93
C ALA A 70 26.65 5.76 -14.11
N SER A 71 26.66 5.08 -15.25
CA SER A 71 25.72 5.37 -16.31
C SER A 71 24.32 5.07 -15.80
N GLU A 72 23.65 6.07 -15.21
CA GLU A 72 22.20 6.04 -14.97
C GLU A 72 21.50 6.00 -16.33
N SER A 73 21.47 4.83 -16.96
CA SER A 73 20.43 4.52 -17.92
C SER A 73 19.13 4.53 -17.13
N THR A 74 18.30 5.55 -17.32
CA THR A 74 16.91 5.52 -16.87
C THR A 74 16.34 4.14 -17.18
N PRO A 75 15.90 3.36 -16.16
CA PRO A 75 15.47 2.00 -16.38
C PRO A 75 14.30 2.03 -17.36
N LYS A 76 14.55 1.55 -18.58
CA LYS A 76 13.53 1.48 -19.62
C LYS A 76 12.45 0.53 -19.12
N CYS A 77 11.20 0.99 -19.15
CA CYS A 77 10.05 0.18 -18.82
C CYS A 77 10.05 -1.11 -19.67
N PRO A 78 10.14 -2.30 -19.06
CA PRO A 78 10.28 -3.55 -19.81
C PRO A 78 9.01 -3.97 -20.55
N THR A 79 7.86 -3.38 -20.20
CA THR A 79 6.55 -3.74 -20.73
C THR A 79 5.85 -2.58 -21.45
N ALA A 80 4.91 -2.89 -22.34
CA ALA A 80 4.01 -1.90 -22.94
C ALA A 80 2.77 -1.60 -22.08
N ASN A 81 2.56 -2.38 -21.01
CA ASN A 81 1.43 -2.27 -20.09
C ASN A 81 1.58 -1.08 -19.13
N ARG A 82 0.48 -0.48 -18.69
CA ARG A 82 0.50 0.66 -17.77
C ARG A 82 -0.57 0.52 -16.69
N ILE A 83 -0.20 0.85 -15.46
CA ILE A 83 -1.14 1.07 -14.36
C ILE A 83 -1.28 2.58 -14.19
N LEU A 84 -2.49 3.08 -14.35
CA LEU A 84 -2.84 4.49 -14.21
C LEU A 84 -3.59 4.68 -12.89
N LEU A 85 -3.10 5.60 -12.06
CA LEU A 85 -3.64 5.86 -10.73
C LEU A 85 -4.20 7.28 -10.70
N TYR A 86 -5.49 7.41 -10.44
CA TYR A 86 -6.22 8.68 -10.41
C TYR A 86 -6.79 8.97 -9.03
N SER A 87 -6.97 10.25 -8.70
CA SER A 87 -7.86 10.67 -7.62
C SER A 87 -9.32 10.34 -7.96
N GLY A 88 -10.19 10.22 -6.96
CA GLY A 88 -11.60 9.94 -7.18
C GLY A 88 -12.42 11.15 -7.60
N TRP A 89 -12.15 12.33 -7.02
CA TRP A 89 -13.08 13.48 -7.12
C TRP A 89 -12.36 14.85 -7.06
N PRO A 90 -12.12 15.54 -8.19
CA PRO A 90 -12.27 15.07 -9.58
C PRO A 90 -11.18 14.05 -9.95
N ALA A 91 -11.41 13.29 -11.03
CA ALA A 91 -10.41 12.34 -11.53
C ALA A 91 -9.19 13.06 -12.12
N LYS A 92 -8.09 13.08 -11.38
CA LYS A 92 -6.80 13.63 -11.77
C LYS A 92 -5.75 12.53 -11.75
N LEU A 93 -5.00 12.40 -12.83
CA LEU A 93 -3.92 11.42 -12.93
C LEU A 93 -2.82 11.76 -11.90
N LEU A 94 -2.59 10.85 -10.96
CA LEU A 94 -1.61 10.99 -9.88
C LEU A 94 -0.28 10.34 -10.27
N LYS A 95 -0.34 9.10 -10.77
CA LYS A 95 0.85 8.29 -11.09
C LYS A 95 0.59 7.39 -12.30
N VAL A 96 1.65 7.15 -13.07
CA VAL A 96 1.70 6.11 -14.10
C VAL A 96 2.80 5.13 -13.71
N VAL A 97 2.49 3.84 -13.75
CA VAL A 97 3.42 2.79 -13.35
C VAL A 97 3.55 1.78 -14.47
N CYS A 98 4.80 1.45 -14.79
CA CYS A 98 5.16 0.31 -15.62
C CYS A 98 5.13 -0.95 -14.76
N PRO A 99 4.21 -1.90 -14.98
CA PRO A 99 4.03 -3.04 -14.08
C PRO A 99 5.26 -3.94 -14.03
N ALA A 100 5.58 -4.40 -12.82
CA ALA A 100 6.54 -5.47 -12.55
C ALA A 100 5.84 -6.67 -11.92
N GLU A 101 6.59 -7.74 -11.67
CA GLU A 101 6.07 -8.93 -11.00
C GLU A 101 5.49 -8.58 -9.60
N PRO A 102 4.25 -8.99 -9.29
CA PRO A 102 3.63 -8.73 -7.99
C PRO A 102 4.50 -9.21 -6.82
N GLY A 103 4.76 -8.34 -5.85
CA GLY A 103 5.58 -8.66 -4.67
C GLY A 103 7.07 -8.33 -4.81
N ALA A 104 7.53 -7.84 -5.97
CA ALA A 104 8.90 -7.38 -6.14
C ALA A 104 9.18 -6.13 -5.28
N ARG A 105 9.94 -6.26 -4.18
CA ARG A 105 10.19 -5.16 -3.23
C ARG A 105 11.08 -4.05 -3.79
N GLU A 106 11.88 -4.34 -4.81
CA GLU A 106 12.81 -3.37 -5.41
C GLU A 106 12.12 -2.27 -6.23
N TYR A 107 10.86 -2.50 -6.63
CA TYR A 107 10.10 -1.60 -7.48
C TYR A 107 8.67 -1.47 -6.95
N THR A 108 8.50 -0.79 -5.80
CA THR A 108 7.17 -0.46 -5.26
C THR A 108 6.83 1.01 -5.48
N VAL A 109 5.56 1.27 -5.79
CA VAL A 109 5.03 2.62 -5.92
C VAL A 109 3.91 2.81 -4.92
N HIS A 110 4.09 3.82 -4.07
CA HIS A 110 3.16 4.18 -3.00
C HIS A 110 2.28 5.34 -3.48
N VAL A 111 0.96 5.22 -3.34
CA VAL A 111 0.00 6.26 -3.69
C VAL A 111 -0.96 6.47 -2.53
N PHE A 112 -1.18 7.74 -2.21
CA PHE A 112 -2.12 8.15 -1.18
C PHE A 112 -3.28 8.90 -1.84
N SER A 113 -4.46 8.82 -1.23
CA SER A 113 -5.60 9.63 -1.59
C SER A 113 -5.34 11.13 -1.36
N GLU A 114 -6.09 11.97 -2.06
CA GLU A 114 -5.83 13.40 -2.13
C GLU A 114 -5.93 14.09 -0.76
N GLU A 115 -6.94 13.73 0.05
CA GLU A 115 -7.14 14.30 1.39
C GLU A 115 -6.06 13.90 2.40
N TRP A 116 -5.31 12.83 2.13
CA TRP A 116 -4.10 12.52 2.88
C TRP A 116 -3.01 13.57 2.62
N LEU A 117 -2.83 13.95 1.34
CA LEU A 117 -1.77 14.84 0.83
C LEU A 117 -2.07 16.34 1.02
N LEU A 118 -3.35 16.74 1.04
CA LEU A 118 -3.81 18.13 1.15
C LEU A 118 -3.46 18.84 2.47
N THR A 119 -2.61 18.25 3.31
CA THR A 119 -1.93 18.91 4.43
C THR A 119 -0.94 20.00 4.05
N ALA A 120 -0.60 20.15 2.76
CA ALA A 120 0.51 21.01 2.32
C ALA A 120 0.12 22.23 1.45
N GLY A 121 -1.15 22.48 1.14
CA GLY A 121 -1.51 23.57 0.22
C GLY A 121 -2.94 24.09 0.35
N ASN A 122 -3.05 25.41 0.44
CA ASN A 122 -4.21 26.31 0.37
C ASN A 122 -5.61 25.76 0.76
N SER A 123 -6.03 26.10 1.98
CA SER A 123 -7.31 25.74 2.62
C SER A 123 -8.57 26.36 2.01
N ASP A 124 -8.49 27.08 0.89
CA ASP A 124 -9.59 27.93 0.41
C ASP A 124 -10.69 27.16 -0.35
N GLU A 125 -10.44 25.95 -0.86
CA GLU A 125 -11.45 25.19 -1.63
C GLU A 125 -12.29 24.21 -0.78
N ARG A 126 -11.98 24.06 0.52
CA ARG A 126 -12.62 23.07 1.41
C ARG A 126 -14.09 23.41 1.75
N TRP A 127 -14.53 24.65 1.59
CA TRP A 127 -15.85 25.09 2.06
C TRP A 127 -17.00 24.88 1.06
N LEU A 128 -16.72 24.56 -0.20
CA LEU A 128 -17.74 24.50 -1.26
C LEU A 128 -18.07 23.08 -1.74
N SER A 129 -17.33 22.06 -1.30
CA SER A 129 -17.54 20.67 -1.73
C SER A 129 -18.22 19.84 -0.65
N PRO A 130 -19.25 19.03 -0.98
CA PRO A 130 -19.80 18.03 -0.06
C PRO A 130 -18.68 17.13 0.48
N ALA A 131 -18.78 16.70 1.74
CA ALA A 131 -17.86 15.71 2.30
C ALA A 131 -18.01 14.40 1.53
N ARG A 132 -17.09 14.13 0.61
CA ARG A 132 -17.00 12.88 -0.15
C ARG A 132 -16.02 11.94 0.54
N PRO A 133 -16.27 10.62 0.52
CA PRO A 133 -15.29 9.65 0.99
C PRO A 133 -14.01 9.74 0.15
N ALA A 134 -12.87 9.42 0.76
CA ALA A 134 -11.62 9.28 0.03
C ALA A 134 -11.78 8.21 -1.05
N ALA A 135 -11.36 8.51 -2.27
CA ALA A 135 -11.48 7.58 -3.38
C ALA A 135 -10.27 7.66 -4.30
N LEU A 136 -9.89 6.50 -4.82
CA LEU A 136 -8.83 6.32 -5.81
C LEU A 136 -9.34 5.44 -6.94
N LEU A 137 -8.98 5.79 -8.16
CA LEU A 137 -9.34 5.01 -9.35
C LEU A 137 -8.07 4.40 -9.95
N ILE A 138 -8.11 3.10 -10.18
CA ILE A 138 -6.98 2.29 -10.65
C ILE A 138 -7.37 1.68 -11.99
N ASP A 139 -6.66 2.05 -13.04
CA ASP A 139 -6.91 1.56 -14.39
C ASP A 139 -5.70 0.78 -14.91
N PHE A 140 -5.94 -0.43 -15.42
CA PHE A 140 -4.90 -1.28 -16.00
C PHE A 140 -5.05 -1.33 -17.51
N VAL A 141 -4.13 -0.65 -18.19
CA VAL A 141 -4.08 -0.60 -19.65
C VAL A 141 -3.10 -1.64 -20.16
N ALA A 142 -3.63 -2.81 -20.51
CA ALA A 142 -2.86 -3.87 -21.15
C ALA A 142 -2.72 -3.63 -22.66
N ARG A 143 -1.47 -3.56 -23.14
CA ARG A 143 -1.12 -3.57 -24.57
C ARG A 143 -0.48 -4.88 -25.01
N GLU A 144 -0.04 -5.69 -24.06
CA GLU A 144 0.55 -7.00 -24.27
C GLU A 144 0.11 -7.97 -23.16
N PRO A 145 0.17 -9.30 -23.40
CA PRO A 145 -0.12 -10.28 -22.36
C PRO A 145 0.78 -10.09 -21.15
N GLY A 146 0.20 -10.12 -19.96
CA GLY A 146 0.93 -9.89 -18.72
C GLY A 146 0.01 -9.79 -17.53
N GLN A 147 0.62 -9.60 -16.36
CA GLN A 147 -0.07 -9.46 -15.10
C GLN A 147 0.40 -8.23 -14.34
N ALA A 148 -0.48 -7.68 -13.53
CA ALA A 148 -0.22 -6.60 -12.61
C ALA A 148 -1.04 -6.82 -11.33
N ALA A 149 -0.59 -6.24 -10.24
CA ALA A 149 -1.36 -6.26 -9.00
C ALA A 149 -1.24 -4.92 -8.29
N ALA A 150 -2.24 -4.63 -7.46
CA ALA A 150 -2.20 -3.53 -6.51
C ALA A 150 -2.87 -3.99 -5.21
N SER A 151 -2.30 -3.63 -4.06
CA SER A 151 -2.97 -3.73 -2.77
C SER A 151 -3.43 -2.35 -2.32
N TRP A 152 -4.52 -2.32 -1.55
CA TRP A 152 -5.07 -1.09 -1.02
C TRP A 152 -5.44 -1.25 0.45
N LEU A 153 -5.29 -0.18 1.23
CA LEU A 153 -5.57 -0.14 2.66
C LEU A 153 -6.34 1.14 3.01
N GLU A 154 -7.30 0.99 3.91
CA GLU A 154 -7.84 2.14 4.62
C GLU A 154 -6.88 2.54 5.74
N ILE A 155 -6.49 3.80 5.74
CA ILE A 155 -5.53 4.34 6.68
C ILE A 155 -6.11 5.57 7.41
N SER A 156 -5.58 5.86 8.59
CA SER A 156 -5.89 7.09 9.31
C SER A 156 -4.63 7.75 9.85
N LYS A 157 -4.65 9.08 9.96
CA LYS A 157 -3.55 9.84 10.55
C LYS A 157 -3.46 9.55 12.05
N THR A 158 -2.24 9.58 12.58
CA THR A 158 -2.04 9.55 14.03
C THR A 158 -2.63 10.80 14.67
N ARG A 159 -2.99 10.72 15.95
CA ARG A 159 -3.52 11.87 16.70
C ARG A 159 -2.50 13.02 16.73
N SER A 160 -1.22 12.68 16.89
CA SER A 160 -0.10 13.63 16.84
C SER A 160 0.03 14.34 15.49
N ALA A 161 -0.17 13.64 14.37
CA ALA A 161 -0.19 14.23 13.03
C ALA A 161 -1.41 15.14 12.80
N LEU A 162 -2.59 14.72 13.26
CA LEU A 162 -3.82 15.54 13.22
C LEU A 162 -3.69 16.81 14.06
N GLN A 163 -3.12 16.72 15.27
CA GLN A 163 -2.93 17.86 16.16
C GLN A 163 -2.03 18.94 15.53
N LYS A 164 -0.90 18.52 14.93
CA LYS A 164 0.02 19.41 14.21
C LYS A 164 -0.66 20.09 13.01
N GLN A 165 -1.51 19.35 12.31
CA GLN A 165 -2.26 19.85 11.15
C GLN A 165 -3.30 20.91 11.54
N HIS A 166 -4.03 20.72 12.65
CA HIS A 166 -5.11 21.62 13.03
C HIS A 166 -4.68 22.85 13.86
N ARG A 167 -3.38 23.02 14.19
CA ARG A 167 -2.86 24.07 15.11
C ARG A 167 -3.75 24.23 16.37
N LEU A 168 -4.33 23.14 16.87
CA LEU A 168 -5.17 23.18 18.06
C LEU A 168 -4.28 23.47 19.28
N PRO A 169 -4.53 24.55 20.06
CA PRO A 169 -3.74 24.87 21.23
C PRO A 169 -4.09 23.87 22.35
N GLY A 170 -3.33 22.80 22.43
CA GLY A 170 -3.37 21.82 23.52
C GLY A 170 -1.96 21.36 23.79
N GLY A 171 -1.39 21.80 24.92
CA GLY A 171 -0.03 21.45 25.33
C GLY A 171 0.13 19.94 25.45
N ILE A 172 1.13 19.39 24.77
CA ILE A 172 1.54 18.01 24.97
C ILE A 172 2.46 17.99 26.18
N SER A 173 1.96 17.43 27.27
CA SER A 173 2.81 16.81 28.27
C SER A 173 3.44 15.60 27.59
N ASP A 174 4.78 15.57 27.46
CA ASP A 174 5.58 14.52 26.79
C ASP A 174 5.52 13.14 27.49
N ASN A 175 4.40 12.81 28.12
CA ASN A 175 4.23 11.58 28.90
C ASN A 175 2.92 10.83 28.61
N ASP A 176 2.27 11.13 27.48
CA ASP A 176 1.09 10.40 26.99
C ASP A 176 1.43 9.68 25.67
N THR A 177 2.28 8.66 25.75
CA THR A 177 2.54 7.70 24.66
C THR A 177 1.30 6.87 24.29
N THR A 178 0.19 7.07 24.99
CA THR A 178 -1.11 6.41 24.81
C THR A 178 -2.03 7.08 23.78
N GLY A 179 -1.58 8.17 23.13
CA GLY A 179 -2.34 8.92 22.13
C GLY A 179 -2.11 8.52 20.66
N ASP A 180 -1.09 7.74 20.36
CA ASP A 180 -0.84 7.19 19.02
C ASP A 180 -1.55 5.84 18.88
N CYS A 181 -2.02 5.53 17.67
CA CYS A 181 -2.69 4.26 17.39
C CYS A 181 -1.75 3.09 17.72
N LEU A 182 -2.27 2.09 18.46
CA LEU A 182 -1.55 0.84 18.80
C LEU A 182 -0.99 0.13 17.55
N HIS A 183 -1.69 0.36 16.45
CA HIS A 183 -1.64 -0.34 15.19
C HIS A 183 -1.16 0.65 14.13
N THR A 184 0.16 0.89 14.10
CA THR A 184 0.83 1.85 13.21
C THR A 184 1.76 1.14 12.22
N CYS A 185 1.74 1.58 10.96
CA CYS A 185 2.74 1.24 9.95
C CYS A 185 3.80 2.36 9.91
N PRO A 186 5.04 2.13 10.40
CA PRO A 186 6.06 3.17 10.49
C PRO A 186 6.45 3.79 9.14
N ASP A 187 6.55 2.98 8.07
CA ASP A 187 6.97 3.45 6.73
C ASP A 187 6.12 4.57 6.14
N ILE A 188 4.82 4.41 6.30
CA ILE A 188 3.82 5.31 5.72
C ILE A 188 3.29 6.29 6.77
N GLY A 189 3.75 6.18 8.02
CA GLY A 189 3.33 7.03 9.13
C GLY A 189 1.83 7.01 9.36
N ALA A 190 1.19 5.86 9.19
CA ALA A 190 -0.26 5.75 9.18
C ALA A 190 -0.77 4.59 10.03
N CYS A 191 -1.98 4.74 10.57
CA CYS A 191 -2.66 3.69 11.31
C CYS A 191 -3.50 2.84 10.35
N ILE A 192 -3.51 1.52 10.51
CA ILE A 192 -4.41 0.63 9.78
C ILE A 192 -5.37 -0.07 10.77
N ALA A 193 -6.31 -0.89 10.29
CA ALA A 193 -7.30 -1.53 11.16
C ALA A 193 -6.72 -2.70 11.97
N ALA A 194 -7.13 -2.86 13.24
CA ALA A 194 -6.66 -3.93 14.14
C ALA A 194 -6.84 -5.35 13.57
N SER A 195 -7.86 -5.56 12.73
CA SER A 195 -8.13 -6.85 12.08
C SER A 195 -7.08 -7.26 11.05
N LEU A 196 -6.22 -6.32 10.64
CA LEU A 196 -5.14 -6.55 9.67
C LEU A 196 -3.80 -6.83 10.37
N TRP A 197 -3.75 -6.85 11.72
CA TRP A 197 -2.55 -7.25 12.44
C TRP A 197 -2.54 -8.74 12.70
N CYS A 198 -1.38 -9.37 12.48
CA CYS A 198 -1.16 -10.78 12.77
C CYS A 198 -2.18 -11.69 12.08
N ASP A 199 -2.66 -11.29 10.90
CA ASP A 199 -3.60 -12.06 10.09
C ASP A 199 -2.87 -13.01 9.12
N GLY A 200 -1.53 -12.99 9.14
CA GLY A 200 -0.67 -13.84 8.32
C GLY A 200 -0.40 -13.28 6.93
N ARG A 201 -0.79 -12.04 6.65
CA ARG A 201 -0.51 -11.34 5.39
C ARG A 201 0.19 -10.02 5.69
N ILE A 202 1.16 -9.67 4.85
CA ILE A 202 1.87 -8.40 4.95
C ILE A 202 1.00 -7.31 4.31
N HIS A 203 0.52 -6.37 5.11
CA HIS A 203 -0.22 -5.19 4.68
C HIS A 203 0.67 -3.94 4.70
N CYS A 204 1.46 -3.74 5.76
CA CYS A 204 2.43 -2.64 5.77
C CYS A 204 3.56 -2.92 4.76
N PRO A 205 4.12 -1.90 4.07
CA PRO A 205 5.23 -2.13 3.12
C PRO A 205 6.45 -2.87 3.72
N ASP A 206 6.81 -2.56 4.97
CA ASP A 206 7.86 -3.26 5.71
C ASP A 206 7.45 -4.61 6.29
N GLY A 207 6.15 -4.91 6.37
CA GLY A 207 5.63 -6.08 7.08
C GLY A 207 5.66 -5.95 8.61
N HIS A 208 5.69 -4.72 9.13
CA HIS A 208 5.71 -4.46 10.57
C HIS A 208 4.48 -5.03 11.32
N ASP A 209 3.34 -5.05 10.65
CA ASP A 209 2.09 -5.66 11.10
C ASP A 209 2.22 -7.15 11.45
N GLU A 210 3.18 -7.85 10.85
CA GLU A 210 3.41 -9.29 11.03
C GLU A 210 4.70 -9.61 11.83
N ALA A 211 5.49 -8.60 12.18
CA ALA A 211 6.82 -8.77 12.75
C ALA A 211 6.81 -9.12 14.25
N ASN A 212 5.86 -8.56 15.02
CA ASN A 212 5.80 -8.72 16.48
C ASN A 212 4.52 -9.43 16.96
N CYS A 213 4.12 -10.46 16.21
CA CYS A 213 2.99 -11.31 16.57
C CYS A 213 3.45 -12.36 17.58
N GLY A 214 3.15 -12.14 18.86
CA GLY A 214 3.44 -13.12 19.92
C GLY A 214 3.01 -14.53 19.51
N SER A 215 3.73 -15.54 19.98
CA SER A 215 3.69 -16.92 19.46
C SER A 215 2.29 -17.58 19.38
N GLY A 216 1.30 -17.07 20.13
CA GLY A 216 -0.08 -17.54 20.09
C GLY A 216 -0.92 -17.02 18.92
N ALA A 217 -0.72 -15.79 18.47
CA ALA A 217 -1.57 -15.18 17.42
C ALA A 217 -1.39 -15.85 16.06
N ARG A 218 -0.15 -16.22 15.72
CA ARG A 218 0.17 -16.95 14.48
C ARG A 218 -0.53 -18.30 14.40
N LEU A 219 -0.65 -19.01 15.52
CA LEU A 219 -1.27 -20.34 15.57
C LEU A 219 -2.80 -20.26 15.41
N LEU A 220 -3.43 -19.16 15.85
CA LEU A 220 -4.87 -18.95 15.70
C LEU A 220 -5.25 -18.44 14.30
N GLY A 221 -4.43 -17.57 13.70
CA GLY A 221 -4.66 -17.00 12.36
C GLY A 221 -4.35 -17.96 11.20
N LEU A 222 -3.46 -18.94 11.39
CA LEU A 222 -3.09 -19.92 10.36
C LEU A 222 -4.12 -21.05 10.18
N LEU A 223 -5.04 -21.24 11.12
CA LEU A 223 -6.01 -22.33 11.07
C LEU A 223 -7.28 -21.88 10.34
N PRO A 224 -7.65 -22.52 9.23
CA PRO A 224 -8.93 -22.25 8.57
C PRO A 224 -10.10 -22.43 9.54
N PRO A 225 -11.23 -21.72 9.36
CA PRO A 225 -12.40 -21.81 10.25
C PRO A 225 -12.92 -23.24 10.45
N GLY A 226 -12.77 -24.11 9.45
CA GLY A 226 -13.16 -25.52 9.54
C GLY A 226 -12.31 -26.36 10.50
N MET A 227 -11.05 -25.97 10.74
CA MET A 227 -10.17 -26.70 11.66
C MET A 227 -10.60 -26.49 13.12
N TRP A 228 -11.16 -25.32 13.45
CA TRP A 228 -11.70 -25.03 14.77
C TRP A 228 -12.91 -25.92 15.14
N LEU A 229 -13.75 -26.25 14.15
CA LEU A 229 -14.85 -27.19 14.34
C LEU A 229 -14.35 -28.61 14.64
N ALA A 230 -13.30 -29.05 13.95
CA ALA A 230 -12.69 -30.36 14.20
C ALA A 230 -12.06 -30.43 15.60
N VAL A 231 -11.38 -29.37 16.04
CA VAL A 231 -10.81 -29.27 17.40
C VAL A 231 -11.91 -29.31 18.46
N ALA A 232 -13.00 -28.56 18.27
CA ALA A 232 -14.13 -28.57 19.20
C ALA A 232 -14.82 -29.94 19.27
N ALA A 233 -15.01 -30.60 18.14
CA ALA A 233 -15.59 -31.94 18.08
C ALA A 233 -14.71 -32.98 18.78
N ALA A 234 -13.39 -32.96 18.52
CA ALA A 234 -12.44 -33.86 19.16
C ALA A 234 -12.40 -33.65 20.69
N ALA A 235 -12.37 -32.39 21.15
CA ALA A 235 -12.43 -32.07 22.58
C ALA A 235 -13.74 -32.55 23.23
N GLY A 236 -14.88 -32.42 22.54
CA GLY A 236 -16.18 -32.93 22.97
C GLY A 236 -16.22 -34.47 23.10
N ILE A 237 -15.63 -35.19 22.14
CA ILE A 237 -15.56 -36.66 22.18
C ILE A 237 -14.68 -37.12 23.34
N VAL A 238 -13.52 -36.51 23.53
CA VAL A 238 -12.59 -36.86 24.61
C VAL A 238 -13.22 -36.62 25.99
N THR A 239 -13.90 -35.49 26.17
CA THR A 239 -14.59 -35.18 27.43
C THR A 239 -15.76 -36.13 27.70
N ALA A 240 -16.55 -36.47 26.68
CA ALA A 240 -17.63 -37.45 26.83
C ALA A 240 -17.11 -38.85 27.21
N PHE A 241 -16.03 -39.31 26.56
CA PHE A 241 -15.38 -40.58 26.90
C PHE A 241 -14.80 -40.58 28.32
N ALA A 242 -14.13 -39.50 28.72
CA ALA A 242 -13.61 -39.35 30.08
C ALA A 242 -14.74 -39.41 31.13
N CYS A 243 -15.84 -38.68 30.91
CA CYS A 243 -17.01 -38.73 31.79
C CYS A 243 -17.62 -40.14 31.87
N LEU A 244 -17.75 -40.82 30.73
CA LEU A 244 -18.31 -42.17 30.69
C LEU A 244 -17.41 -43.18 31.42
N LEU A 245 -16.09 -43.06 31.28
CA LEU A 245 -15.13 -43.87 32.04
C LEU A 245 -15.18 -43.57 33.55
N THR A 246 -15.34 -42.31 33.96
CA THR A 246 -15.50 -41.98 35.39
C THR A 246 -16.79 -42.54 35.98
N ILE A 247 -17.87 -42.61 35.20
CA ILE A 247 -19.14 -43.20 35.64
C ILE A 247 -19.04 -44.73 35.73
N LEU A 248 -18.25 -45.37 34.85
CA LEU A 248 -18.08 -46.83 34.85
C LEU A 248 -17.11 -47.33 35.93
N VAL A 249 -16.21 -46.48 36.43
CA VAL A 249 -15.20 -46.83 37.43
C VAL A 249 -15.64 -46.51 38.87
N CYS A 250 -16.64 -45.64 39.06
CA CYS A 250 -17.32 -45.39 40.34
C CYS A 250 -18.51 -46.32 40.53
#